data_AF-A0A536UTJ8-F1
#
_entry.id   AF-A0A536UTJ8-F1
#
_cell.length_a   1.000
_cell.length_b   1.000
_cell.length_c   1.000
_cell.angle_alpha   90.00
_cell.angle_beta   90.00
_cell.angle_gamma   90.00
#
_symmetry.space_group_name_H-M   'P 1'
#
loop_
_entity.id
_entity.type
_entity.pdbx_description
1 polymer ?
#
loop_
_entity_poly.entity_id
_entity_poly.type
_entity_poly.pdbx_seq_one_letter_code
_entity_poly.pdbx_strand_id
1 'polypeptide(L)'
;MAKLPQVTRFNFGETSRFTVQVVADWRDLEPLRPQWEELAENALEPSPFAENWMLIPALRYGLPGDAARVALVFASDTAFPSHDAVLCGVFPIEEKARFRGLPTRVVRIWSHIYSVGSDPLVRQECAPACIRAFIDWARAEQPAQTLIHFPELRVDSKFFELLIKTLRQDGRNYSIVDVWKRAMFQPKADAQQY
;
A
#
# COMPACT_ATOMS: atom_id res chain seq x y z
N MET A 1 -1.97 17.79 -23.29
CA MET A 1 -0.92 17.08 -22.54
C MET A 1 -0.91 17.63 -21.12
N ALA A 2 -1.50 16.90 -20.16
CA ALA A 2 -1.48 17.30 -18.76
C ALA A 2 -0.08 17.06 -18.20
N LYS A 3 0.57 18.11 -17.69
CA LYS A 3 1.83 17.96 -16.94
C LYS A 3 1.54 17.21 -15.65
N LEU A 4 2.22 16.10 -15.44
CA LEU A 4 2.24 15.39 -14.16
C LEU A 4 2.67 16.38 -13.05
N PRO A 5 2.03 16.34 -11.86
CA PRO A 5 2.32 17.24 -10.74
C PRO A 5 3.78 17.13 -10.26
N GLN A 6 4.25 18.06 -9.44
CA GLN A 6 5.62 18.05 -8.87
C GLN A 6 5.78 16.84 -7.94
N VAL A 7 6.33 15.76 -8.49
CA VAL A 7 6.59 14.49 -7.80
C VAL A 7 7.99 14.48 -7.21
N THR A 8 8.11 14.20 -5.91
CA THR A 8 9.40 13.78 -5.35
C THR A 8 9.72 12.38 -5.88
N ARG A 9 10.58 12.31 -6.91
CA ARG A 9 11.03 11.05 -7.51
C ARG A 9 12.33 10.61 -6.83
N PHE A 10 12.32 9.42 -6.26
CA PHE A 10 13.52 8.78 -5.73
C PHE A 10 13.98 7.67 -6.67
N ASN A 11 15.22 7.76 -7.16
CA ASN A 11 15.85 6.76 -8.01
C ASN A 11 16.89 5.97 -7.20
N PHE A 12 16.76 4.64 -7.17
CA PHE A 12 17.74 3.75 -6.52
C PHE A 12 18.41 2.87 -7.59
N GLY A 13 19.75 2.77 -7.59
CA GLY A 13 20.55 2.02 -8.58
C GLY A 13 20.34 0.50 -8.50
N GLU A 14 20.43 -0.19 -9.65
CA GLU A 14 19.96 -1.58 -9.93
C GLU A 14 18.47 -1.85 -9.64
N THR A 15 17.89 -1.17 -8.64
CA THR A 15 16.46 -0.93 -8.41
C THR A 15 15.84 0.05 -9.41
N SER A 16 16.57 0.49 -10.44
CA SER A 16 16.19 1.59 -11.36
C SER A 16 15.02 1.27 -12.30
N ARG A 17 14.35 0.14 -12.06
CA ARG A 17 13.17 -0.33 -12.78
C ARG A 17 11.86 0.03 -12.09
N PHE A 18 11.90 0.42 -10.81
CA PHE A 18 10.72 0.82 -10.06
C PHE A 18 10.96 2.17 -9.39
N THR A 19 9.93 3.02 -9.41
CA THR A 19 9.95 4.33 -8.75
C THR A 19 8.76 4.44 -7.83
N VAL A 20 8.93 5.14 -6.71
CA VAL A 20 7.84 5.40 -5.77
C VAL A 20 7.51 6.88 -5.79
N GLN A 21 6.23 7.19 -5.97
CA GLN A 21 5.67 8.53 -5.96
C GLN A 21 4.65 8.62 -4.82
N VAL A 22 4.83 9.58 -3.91
CA VAL A 22 3.82 9.87 -2.88
C VAL A 22 2.94 11.02 -3.33
N VAL A 23 1.63 10.78 -3.31
CA VAL A 23 0.61 11.77 -3.68
C VAL A 23 -0.24 12.13 -2.47
N ALA A 24 -0.44 13.44 -2.29
CA ALA A 24 -1.19 14.01 -1.18
C ALA A 24 -2.58 14.51 -1.59
N ASP A 25 -2.67 15.22 -2.71
CA ASP A 25 -3.94 15.74 -3.20
C ASP A 25 -4.66 14.65 -4.01
N TRP A 26 -5.90 14.37 -3.65
CA TRP A 26 -6.74 13.42 -4.37
C TRP A 26 -6.93 13.81 -5.84
N ARG A 27 -6.85 15.11 -6.18
CA ARG A 27 -6.94 15.61 -7.56
C ARG A 27 -5.84 15.07 -8.46
N ASP A 28 -4.67 14.81 -7.88
CA ASP A 28 -3.51 14.25 -8.60
C ASP A 28 -3.65 12.74 -8.83
N LEU A 29 -4.58 12.07 -8.14
CA LEU A 29 -4.91 10.65 -8.31
C LEU A 29 -5.99 10.41 -9.38
N GLU A 30 -6.88 11.38 -9.60
CA GLU A 30 -7.97 11.27 -10.59
C GLU A 30 -7.48 10.89 -12.01
N PRO A 31 -6.40 11.47 -12.55
CA PRO A 31 -5.88 11.06 -13.86
C PRO A 31 -5.37 9.62 -13.93
N LEU A 32 -5.06 9.01 -12.78
CA LEU A 32 -4.50 7.65 -12.69
C LEU A 32 -5.58 6.57 -12.63
N ARG A 33 -6.87 6.93 -12.55
CA ARG A 33 -7.98 5.96 -12.43
C ARG A 33 -7.91 4.82 -13.47
N PRO A 34 -7.65 5.04 -14.77
CA PRO A 34 -7.55 3.95 -15.74
C PRO A 34 -6.44 2.95 -15.43
N GLN A 35 -5.23 3.40 -15.08
CA GLN A 35 -4.12 2.50 -14.71
C GLN A 35 -4.37 1.79 -13.38
N TRP A 36 -5.15 2.40 -12.49
CA TRP A 36 -5.52 1.82 -11.21
C TRP A 36 -6.57 0.73 -11.36
N GLU A 37 -7.57 0.93 -12.23
CA GLU A 37 -8.55 -0.09 -12.63
C GLU A 37 -7.82 -1.27 -13.30
N GLU A 38 -6.87 -1.01 -14.19
CA GLU A 38 -6.02 -2.06 -14.78
C GLU A 38 -5.16 -2.79 -13.72
N LEU A 39 -4.59 -2.06 -12.75
CA LEU A 39 -3.89 -2.67 -11.62
C LEU A 39 -4.81 -3.58 -10.80
N ALA A 40 -6.05 -3.18 -10.56
CA ALA A 40 -7.03 -3.96 -9.81
C ALA A 40 -7.35 -5.30 -10.51
N GLU A 41 -7.52 -5.27 -11.83
CA GLU A 41 -7.74 -6.47 -12.64
C GLU A 41 -6.55 -7.44 -12.60
N ASN A 42 -5.34 -6.92 -12.47
CA ASN A 42 -4.08 -7.68 -12.44
C ASN A 42 -3.47 -7.78 -11.04
N ALA A 43 -4.26 -7.55 -9.99
CA ALA A 43 -3.78 -7.56 -8.63
C ALA A 43 -3.45 -8.99 -8.16
N LEU A 44 -2.38 -9.11 -7.38
CA LEU A 44 -2.00 -10.35 -6.68
C LEU A 44 -3.16 -10.89 -5.85
N GLU A 45 -3.89 -9.99 -5.19
CA GLU A 45 -5.12 -10.24 -4.48
C GLU A 45 -5.98 -8.97 -4.49
N PRO A 46 -7.32 -9.09 -4.60
CA PRO A 46 -8.20 -7.92 -4.51
C PRO A 46 -8.03 -7.19 -3.18
N SER A 47 -7.97 -5.86 -3.23
CA SER A 47 -8.01 -5.03 -2.04
C SER A 47 -8.95 -3.84 -2.23
N PRO A 48 -10.26 -4.01 -1.94
CA PRO A 48 -11.27 -2.95 -2.07
C PRO A 48 -10.90 -1.66 -1.34
N PHE A 49 -10.13 -1.76 -0.25
CA PHE A 49 -9.72 -0.62 0.57
C PHE A 49 -8.54 0.16 -0.02
N ALA A 50 -7.87 -0.39 -1.04
CA ALA A 50 -6.83 0.26 -1.80
C ALA A 50 -7.26 0.56 -3.25
N GLU A 51 -8.54 0.36 -3.60
CA GLU A 51 -9.10 0.69 -4.91
C GLU A 51 -9.33 2.20 -5.08
N ASN A 52 -9.31 2.66 -6.33
CA ASN A 52 -9.52 4.08 -6.65
C ASN A 52 -10.89 4.60 -6.17
N TRP A 53 -11.94 3.80 -6.32
CA TRP A 53 -13.31 4.17 -5.96
C TRP A 53 -13.52 4.26 -4.44
N MET A 54 -12.60 3.70 -3.64
CA MET A 54 -12.62 3.81 -2.18
C MET A 54 -11.69 4.94 -1.71
N LEU A 55 -10.44 4.93 -2.16
CA LEU A 55 -9.41 5.85 -1.66
C LEU A 55 -9.63 7.29 -2.11
N ILE A 56 -9.98 7.53 -3.38
CA ILE A 56 -10.14 8.90 -3.89
C ILE A 56 -11.26 9.62 -3.13
N PRO A 57 -12.47 9.04 -2.95
CA PRO A 57 -13.48 9.66 -2.11
C PRO A 57 -13.05 9.83 -0.64
N ALA A 58 -12.34 8.85 -0.06
CA ALA A 58 -11.88 8.95 1.31
C ALA A 58 -10.94 10.15 1.53
N LEU A 59 -9.99 10.36 0.61
CA LEU A 59 -9.08 11.51 0.62
C LEU A 59 -9.83 12.81 0.33
N ARG A 60 -10.75 12.81 -0.64
CA ARG A 60 -11.54 13.99 -1.02
C ARG A 60 -12.39 14.55 0.11
N TYR A 61 -12.99 13.67 0.91
CA TYR A 61 -13.89 14.06 2.01
C TYR A 61 -13.22 14.05 3.38
N GLY A 62 -11.91 13.84 3.46
CA GLY A 62 -11.17 13.83 4.72
C GLY A 62 -11.66 12.75 5.70
N LEU A 63 -12.13 11.61 5.17
CA LEU A 63 -12.52 10.48 6.01
C LEU A 63 -11.30 10.03 6.84
N PRO A 64 -11.44 9.81 8.16
CA PRO A 64 -10.45 10.03 9.20
C PRO A 64 -8.98 9.87 8.79
N GLY A 65 -8.31 11.03 8.73
CA GLY A 65 -6.86 11.18 8.64
C GLY A 65 -6.43 12.29 7.68
N ASP A 66 -6.30 13.53 8.16
CA ASP A 66 -5.80 14.67 7.36
C ASP A 66 -4.38 14.43 6.75
N ALA A 67 -3.68 13.40 7.26
CA ALA A 67 -2.35 12.99 6.86
C ALA A 67 -2.31 11.76 5.93
N ALA A 68 -3.45 11.22 5.49
CA ALA A 68 -3.46 10.11 4.54
C ALA A 68 -2.85 10.54 3.20
N ARG A 69 -1.96 9.72 2.66
CA ARG A 69 -1.27 9.88 1.38
C ARG A 69 -1.31 8.55 0.63
N VAL A 70 -0.98 8.56 -0.65
CA VAL A 70 -0.87 7.33 -1.45
C VAL A 70 0.55 7.20 -1.98
N ALA A 71 1.27 6.15 -1.59
CA ALA A 71 2.51 5.78 -2.23
C ALA A 71 2.19 4.87 -3.43
N LEU A 72 2.50 5.37 -4.61
CA LEU A 72 2.32 4.70 -5.90
C LEU A 72 3.65 4.15 -6.36
N VAL A 73 3.69 2.87 -6.72
CA VAL A 73 4.88 2.21 -7.26
C VAL A 73 4.69 2.04 -8.76
N PHE A 74 5.55 2.66 -9.55
CA PHE A 74 5.55 2.56 -11.01
C PHE A 74 6.74 1.75 -11.48
N ALA A 75 6.52 0.88 -12.46
CA ALA A 75 7.57 0.23 -13.20
C ALA A 75 7.90 0.98 -14.49
N SER A 76 9.18 1.10 -14.83
CA SER A 76 9.64 1.69 -16.08
C SER A 76 9.40 0.77 -17.27
N ASP A 77 9.47 1.32 -18.49
CA ASP A 77 9.36 0.58 -19.76
C ASP A 77 10.36 -0.61 -19.86
N THR A 78 11.55 -0.47 -19.26
CA THR A 78 12.53 -1.57 -19.19
C THR A 78 12.11 -2.74 -18.30
N ALA A 79 11.14 -2.55 -17.41
CA ALA A 79 10.58 -3.58 -16.54
C ALA A 79 9.30 -4.19 -17.15
N PHE A 80 8.52 -3.37 -17.84
CA PHE A 80 7.33 -3.75 -18.61
C PHE A 80 7.39 -3.06 -19.97
N PRO A 81 7.58 -3.79 -21.08
CA PRO A 81 7.62 -3.20 -22.43
C PRO A 81 6.29 -2.50 -22.75
N SER A 82 6.22 -1.21 -22.48
CA SER A 82 5.04 -0.36 -22.53
C SER A 82 5.48 1.07 -22.78
N HIS A 83 4.79 1.75 -23.69
CA HIS A 83 5.09 3.15 -24.01
C HIS A 83 5.00 4.09 -22.80
N ASP A 84 4.22 3.71 -21.77
CA ASP A 84 4.07 4.44 -20.52
C ASP A 84 4.50 3.60 -19.32
N ALA A 85 4.92 4.29 -18.24
CA ALA A 85 5.21 3.66 -16.95
C ALA A 85 3.94 2.96 -16.41
N VAL A 86 4.11 1.73 -15.93
CA VAL A 86 3.00 0.88 -15.48
C VAL A 86 2.82 1.03 -13.98
N LEU A 87 1.60 1.33 -13.53
CA LEU A 87 1.27 1.31 -12.11
C LEU A 87 1.27 -0.14 -11.59
N CYS A 88 2.15 -0.41 -10.62
CA CYS A 88 2.40 -1.74 -10.08
C CYS A 88 1.98 -1.88 -8.62
N GLY A 89 1.80 -0.77 -7.90
CA GLY A 89 1.33 -0.85 -6.54
C GLY A 89 0.75 0.45 -6.02
N VAL A 90 -0.21 0.31 -5.12
CA VAL A 90 -0.88 1.39 -4.40
C VAL A 90 -0.86 1.04 -2.93
N PHE A 91 -0.18 1.87 -2.17
CA PHE A 91 -0.06 1.76 -0.71
C PHE A 91 -0.68 3.01 -0.09
N PRO A 92 -1.90 2.93 0.46
CA PRO A 92 -2.44 3.99 1.30
C PRO A 92 -1.54 4.10 2.55
N ILE A 93 -1.01 5.28 2.84
CA ILE A 93 -0.08 5.47 3.95
C ILE A 93 -0.45 6.68 4.82
N GLU A 94 -0.05 6.63 6.07
CA GLU A 94 0.04 7.76 6.99
C GLU A 94 1.43 7.78 7.62
N GLU A 95 2.03 8.98 7.74
CA GLU A 95 3.31 9.13 8.41
C GLU A 95 3.11 9.59 9.87
N LYS A 96 3.81 8.93 10.80
CA LYS A 96 3.83 9.31 12.22
C LYS A 96 5.26 9.47 12.71
N ALA A 97 5.47 10.39 13.63
CA ALA A 97 6.80 10.63 14.23
C ALA A 97 7.07 9.74 15.46
N ARG A 98 6.11 8.92 15.89
CA ARG A 98 6.23 8.06 17.08
C ARG A 98 5.52 6.73 16.92
N PHE A 99 6.10 5.68 17.50
CA PHE A 99 5.47 4.37 17.66
C PHE A 99 5.45 3.96 19.13
N ARG A 100 4.27 3.86 19.76
CA ARG A 100 4.14 3.45 21.18
C ARG A 100 5.09 4.20 22.13
N GLY A 101 5.24 5.51 21.92
CA GLY A 101 6.13 6.38 22.71
C GLY A 101 7.58 6.46 22.22
N LEU A 102 8.03 5.60 21.30
CA LEU A 102 9.36 5.64 20.71
C LEU A 102 9.47 6.73 19.62
N PRO A 103 10.53 7.57 19.63
CA PRO A 103 10.75 8.60 18.62
C PRO A 103 11.37 7.99 17.35
N THR A 104 10.52 7.46 16.48
CA THR A 104 10.91 6.86 15.19
C THR A 104 9.91 7.26 14.11
N ARG A 105 10.38 7.45 12.88
CA ARG A 105 9.48 7.64 11.74
C ARG A 105 8.73 6.35 11.49
N VAL A 106 7.42 6.46 11.36
CA VAL A 106 6.53 5.33 11.09
C VAL A 106 5.83 5.59 9.77
N VAL A 107 6.07 4.74 8.78
CA VAL A 107 5.25 4.63 7.58
C VAL A 107 4.20 3.57 7.87
N ARG A 108 2.99 4.01 8.20
CA ARG A 108 1.90 3.10 8.53
C ARG A 108 0.97 2.99 7.35
N ILE A 109 0.53 1.78 7.01
CA ILE A 109 -0.51 1.61 6.02
C ILE A 109 -1.80 2.19 6.59
N TRP A 110 -2.37 3.15 5.87
CA TRP A 110 -3.61 3.81 6.26
C TRP A 110 -4.78 2.84 6.07
N SER A 111 -5.71 2.89 7.01
CA SER A 111 -6.95 2.12 6.97
C SER A 111 -8.04 2.94 7.66
N HIS A 112 -9.23 2.98 7.06
CA HIS A 112 -10.37 3.70 7.61
C HIS A 112 -11.02 2.91 8.76
N ILE A 113 -11.79 3.56 9.63
CA ILE A 113 -12.52 2.89 10.73
C ILE A 113 -13.54 1.83 10.25
N TYR A 114 -13.94 1.89 8.97
CA TYR A 114 -14.84 0.92 8.33
C TYR A 114 -14.12 -0.05 7.41
N SER A 115 -12.80 0.07 7.28
CA SER A 115 -12.00 -0.92 6.56
C SER A 115 -11.80 -2.14 7.46
N VAL A 116 -11.93 -3.34 6.87
CA VAL A 116 -11.70 -4.60 7.59
C VAL A 116 -10.32 -5.21 7.32
N GLY A 117 -9.44 -4.46 6.69
CA GLY A 117 -8.05 -4.81 6.41
C GLY A 117 -7.27 -3.62 5.85
N SER A 118 -5.94 -3.76 5.77
CA SER A 118 -5.04 -2.75 5.20
C SER A 118 -4.20 -3.30 4.04
N ASP A 119 -4.68 -4.32 3.32
CA ASP A 119 -3.91 -4.92 2.24
C ASP A 119 -3.66 -3.87 1.15
N PRO A 120 -2.41 -3.62 0.73
CA PRO A 120 -2.14 -2.79 -0.44
C PRO A 120 -2.62 -3.46 -1.73
N LEU A 121 -2.86 -2.68 -2.78
CA LEU A 121 -3.11 -3.22 -4.11
C LEU A 121 -1.78 -3.37 -4.84
N VAL A 122 -1.41 -4.58 -5.25
CA VAL A 122 -0.10 -4.86 -5.86
C VAL A 122 -0.27 -5.76 -7.09
N ARG A 123 0.35 -5.40 -8.20
CA ARG A 123 0.30 -6.13 -9.47
C ARG A 123 1.00 -7.49 -9.36
N GLN A 124 0.33 -8.55 -9.80
CA GLN A 124 0.78 -9.93 -9.61
C GLN A 124 2.14 -10.20 -10.26
N GLU A 125 2.35 -9.73 -11.49
CA GLU A 125 3.53 -10.07 -12.31
C GLU A 125 4.84 -9.52 -11.73
N CYS A 126 4.78 -8.42 -10.98
CA CYS A 126 5.94 -7.76 -10.40
C CYS A 126 5.86 -7.58 -8.88
N ALA A 127 4.94 -8.29 -8.22
CA ALA A 127 4.66 -8.10 -6.80
C ALA A 127 5.91 -8.10 -5.89
N PRO A 128 6.89 -9.03 -6.03
CA PRO A 128 8.07 -9.01 -5.17
C PRO A 128 8.91 -7.73 -5.34
N ALA A 129 9.09 -7.28 -6.58
CA ALA A 129 9.87 -6.08 -6.88
C ALA A 129 9.13 -4.80 -6.47
N CYS A 130 7.80 -4.76 -6.63
CA CYS A 130 6.95 -3.67 -6.17
C CYS A 130 7.03 -3.50 -4.64
N ILE A 131 6.91 -4.61 -3.89
CA ILE A 131 7.01 -4.60 -2.42
C ILE A 131 8.40 -4.12 -1.97
N ARG A 132 9.46 -4.62 -2.62
CA ARG A 132 10.84 -4.15 -2.34
C ARG A 132 10.99 -2.65 -2.57
N ALA A 133 10.52 -2.14 -3.71
CA ALA A 133 10.60 -0.72 -4.03
C ALA A 133 9.88 0.15 -2.97
N PHE A 134 8.69 -0.28 -2.51
CA PHE A 134 7.99 0.40 -1.42
C PHE A 134 8.79 0.38 -0.10
N ILE A 135 9.33 -0.78 0.29
CA ILE A 135 10.14 -0.92 1.52
C ILE A 135 11.40 -0.05 1.45
N ASP A 136 12.10 -0.06 0.32
CA ASP A 136 13.32 0.72 0.14
C ASP A 136 13.03 2.22 0.10
N TRP A 137 11.94 2.65 -0.55
CA TRP A 137 11.46 4.03 -0.47
C TRP A 137 11.16 4.44 0.97
N ALA A 138 10.42 3.62 1.72
CA ALA A 138 10.08 3.93 3.10
C ALA A 138 11.33 4.09 3.97
N ARG A 139 12.43 3.38 3.65
CA ARG A 139 13.72 3.50 4.33
C ARG A 139 14.57 4.68 3.87
N ALA A 140 14.29 5.25 2.71
CA ALA A 140 15.19 6.18 2.02
C ALA A 140 15.25 7.59 2.62
N GLU A 141 14.51 7.86 3.68
CA GLU A 141 14.53 9.16 4.36
C GLU A 141 15.06 9.05 5.79
N GLN A 142 15.86 10.05 6.18
CA GLN A 142 16.24 10.26 7.58
C GLN A 142 14.95 10.44 8.41
N PRO A 143 14.83 9.83 9.60
CA PRO A 143 15.90 9.34 10.48
C PRO A 143 16.39 7.90 10.20
N ALA A 144 17.55 7.55 10.78
CA ALA A 144 18.23 6.25 10.65
C ALA A 144 17.41 5.00 11.03
N GLN A 145 16.18 5.17 11.53
CA GLN A 145 15.26 4.09 11.89
C GLN A 145 13.84 4.47 11.43
N THR A 146 13.34 3.76 10.42
CA THR A 146 11.95 3.81 9.99
C THR A 146 11.27 2.49 10.32
N LEU A 147 10.08 2.55 10.93
CA LEU A 147 9.20 1.40 11.14
C LEU A 147 8.09 1.41 10.08
N ILE A 148 7.91 0.31 9.37
CA ILE A 148 6.77 0.13 8.47
C ILE A 148 5.70 -0.67 9.22
N HIS A 149 4.50 -0.10 9.37
CA HIS A 149 3.43 -0.71 10.17
C HIS A 149 2.24 -1.08 9.29
N PHE A 150 1.93 -2.37 9.20
CA PHE A 150 0.74 -2.90 8.55
C PHE A 150 -0.34 -3.27 9.59
N PRO A 151 -1.28 -2.37 9.94
CA PRO A 151 -2.39 -2.72 10.82
C PRO A 151 -3.35 -3.73 10.20
N GLU A 152 -3.85 -4.68 10.99
CA GLU A 152 -4.98 -5.52 10.56
C GLU A 152 -4.75 -6.21 9.19
N LEU A 153 -3.49 -6.49 8.87
CA LEU A 153 -3.10 -7.20 7.65
C LEU A 153 -3.60 -8.64 7.72
N ARG A 154 -4.21 -9.13 6.65
CA ARG A 154 -4.73 -10.50 6.61
C ARG A 154 -3.57 -11.49 6.50
N VAL A 155 -3.35 -12.28 7.56
CA VAL A 155 -2.23 -13.23 7.67
C VAL A 155 -2.34 -14.42 6.71
N ASP A 156 -3.52 -14.66 6.15
CA ASP A 156 -3.83 -15.68 5.14
C ASP A 156 -3.86 -15.11 3.70
N SER A 157 -3.53 -13.83 3.52
CA SER A 157 -3.43 -13.21 2.19
C SER A 157 -2.15 -13.61 1.46
N LYS A 158 -2.21 -13.63 0.12
CA LYS A 158 -1.03 -13.80 -0.74
C LYS A 158 -0.04 -12.65 -0.55
N PHE A 159 -0.54 -11.45 -0.28
CA PHE A 159 0.31 -10.29 0.02
C PHE A 159 1.14 -10.53 1.28
N PHE A 160 0.52 -11.00 2.38
CA PHE A 160 1.25 -11.30 3.61
C PHE A 160 2.32 -12.37 3.39
N GLU A 161 1.98 -13.48 2.73
CA GLU A 161 2.93 -14.54 2.41
C GLU A 161 4.15 -13.98 1.64
N LEU A 162 3.89 -13.18 0.61
CA LEU A 162 4.93 -12.61 -0.21
C LEU A 162 5.74 -11.54 0.52
N LEU A 163 5.12 -10.70 1.35
CA LEU A 163 5.79 -9.71 2.18
C LEU A 163 6.80 -10.40 3.13
N ILE A 164 6.36 -11.44 3.84
CA ILE A 164 7.24 -12.20 4.75
C ILE A 164 8.38 -12.86 3.98
N LYS A 165 8.10 -13.45 2.82
CA LYS A 165 9.13 -14.05 1.96
C LYS A 165 10.16 -13.03 1.50
N THR A 166 9.73 -11.88 1.01
CA THR A 166 10.60 -10.77 0.58
C THR A 166 11.46 -10.27 1.74
N LEU A 167 10.86 -10.02 2.91
CA LEU A 167 11.58 -9.56 4.10
C LEU A 167 12.66 -10.56 4.54
N ARG A 168 12.35 -11.86 4.54
CA ARG A 168 13.33 -12.92 4.88
C ARG A 168 14.47 -13.00 3.87
N GLN A 169 14.17 -12.96 2.58
CA GLN A 169 15.17 -13.00 1.50
C GLN A 169 16.14 -11.82 1.59
N ASP A 170 15.64 -10.65 1.96
CA ASP A 170 16.41 -9.42 2.02
C ASP A 170 17.03 -9.17 3.40
N GLY A 171 16.97 -10.16 4.32
CA GLY A 171 17.53 -10.08 5.67
C GLY A 171 16.91 -8.98 6.54
N ARG A 172 15.63 -8.66 6.33
CA ARG A 172 14.91 -7.59 7.04
C ARG A 172 14.24 -8.11 8.30
N ASN A 173 14.40 -7.37 9.39
CA ASN A 173 13.72 -7.65 10.65
C ASN A 173 12.22 -7.32 10.53
N TYR A 174 11.38 -8.21 11.05
CA TYR A 174 9.95 -8.00 11.19
C TYR A 174 9.44 -8.68 12.45
N SER A 175 8.30 -8.21 12.95
CA SER A 175 7.61 -8.81 14.09
C SER A 175 6.12 -8.79 13.85
N ILE A 176 5.45 -9.88 14.21
CA ILE A 176 3.99 -9.96 14.26
C ILE A 176 3.61 -9.70 15.71
N VAL A 177 2.95 -8.57 15.95
CA VAL A 177 2.66 -8.10 17.31
C VAL A 177 1.44 -8.78 17.90
N ASP A 178 0.41 -9.03 17.09
CA ASP A 178 -0.85 -9.63 17.52
C ASP A 178 -1.52 -10.35 16.33
N VAL A 179 -2.28 -11.41 16.61
CA VAL A 179 -3.03 -12.20 15.64
C VAL A 179 -4.36 -12.60 16.28
N TRP A 180 -5.46 -12.17 15.66
CA TRP A 180 -6.80 -12.53 16.11
C TRP A 180 -7.65 -13.00 14.92
N LYS A 181 -8.71 -13.75 15.22
CA LYS A 181 -9.72 -14.15 14.25
C LYS A 181 -11.00 -13.35 14.51
N ARG A 182 -11.55 -12.72 13.48
CA ARG A 182 -12.86 -12.06 13.59
C ARG A 182 -13.94 -13.15 13.62
N ALA A 183 -14.90 -13.02 14.54
CA ALA A 183 -16.04 -13.92 14.58
C ALA A 183 -16.92 -13.69 13.34
N MET A 184 -17.38 -14.79 12.73
CA MET A 184 -18.37 -14.74 11.66
C MET A 184 -19.74 -15.02 12.27
N PHE A 185 -20.70 -14.12 12.02
CA PHE A 185 -22.08 -14.39 12.39
C PHE A 185 -22.60 -15.53 11.52
N GLN A 186 -22.92 -16.65 12.16
CA GLN A 186 -23.59 -17.77 11.50
C GLN A 186 -25.09 -17.60 11.74
N PRO A 187 -25.88 -17.28 10.70
CA PRO A 187 -27.31 -17.16 10.88
C PRO A 187 -27.89 -18.52 11.26
N LYS A 188 -28.68 -18.57 12.32
CA LYS A 188 -29.56 -19.72 12.60
C LYS A 188 -30.84 -19.61 11.75
N ALA A 189 -31.57 -20.71 11.62
CA ALA A 189 -32.69 -20.79 10.69
C ALA A 189 -33.83 -19.81 11.05
N ASP A 190 -33.96 -19.46 12.33
CA ASP A 190 -34.95 -18.50 12.82
C ASP A 190 -34.48 -17.83 14.12
N ALA A 191 -35.26 -16.85 14.60
CA ALA A 191 -34.98 -16.10 15.83
C ALA A 191 -35.06 -16.96 17.10
N GLN A 192 -35.85 -18.04 17.11
CA GLN A 192 -36.02 -18.92 18.28
C GLN A 192 -34.82 -19.84 18.48
N GLN A 193 -34.07 -20.09 17.40
CA GLN A 193 -32.91 -20.95 17.46
C GLN A 193 -31.67 -20.25 18.01
N TYR A 194 -31.59 -18.90 18.06
CA TYR A 194 -30.44 -18.14 18.58
C TYR A 194 -30.23 -18.33 20.08
#